data_AF-A0A1F7PPK3-F1
#
_entry.id   AF-A0A1F7PPK3-F1
#
_cell.length_a   1.000
_cell.length_b   1.000
_cell.length_c   1.000
_cell.angle_alpha   90.00
_cell.angle_beta   90.00
_cell.angle_gamma   90.00
#
_symmetry.space_group_name_H-M   'P 1'
#
loop_
_entity.id
_entity.type
_entity.pdbx_description
1 polymer ?
#
loop_
_entity_poly.entity_id
_entity_poly.type
_entity_poly.pdbx_seq_one_letter_code
_entity_poly.pdbx_strand_id
1 'polypeptide(L)' 'MIDDKTTPCPFLGEMVVMFCQAYPVRKPVPKHLITASNPCAGKGYKGCPFFKDIMAGLGGATGVDPTLASRDRKGVTS' A
#
# COMPACT_ATOMS: atom_id res chain seq x y z
N MET A 1 -8.49 -31.77 33.85
CA MET A 1 -7.60 -31.05 32.91
C MET A 1 -8.45 -29.96 32.30
N ILE A 2 -8.36 -28.73 32.84
CA ILE A 2 -8.85 -27.55 32.14
C ILE A 2 -7.67 -27.16 31.27
N ASP A 3 -7.78 -27.36 29.96
CA ASP A 3 -6.79 -26.85 29.01
C ASP A 3 -6.60 -25.35 29.27
N ASP A 4 -5.37 -24.99 29.64
CA ASP A 4 -4.82 -23.63 29.66
C ASP A 4 -4.72 -23.08 28.22
N LYS A 5 -5.84 -23.15 27.49
CA LYS A 5 -5.93 -22.88 26.06
C LYS A 5 -7.33 -22.41 25.66
N THR A 6 -8.11 -21.86 26.59
CA THR A 6 -9.50 -21.43 26.31
C THR A 6 -9.83 -20.03 26.85
N THR A 7 -8.95 -19.38 27.62
CA THR A 7 -9.12 -17.96 27.94
C THR A 7 -8.28 -17.11 27.00
N PRO A 8 -8.89 -16.22 26.19
CA PRO A 8 -8.14 -15.30 25.35
C PRO A 8 -7.24 -14.44 26.24
N CYS A 9 -6.01 -14.18 25.79
CA CYS A 9 -5.05 -13.36 26.54
C CYS A 9 -5.67 -11.97 26.77
N PRO A 10 -5.81 -11.49 28.02
CA PRO A 10 -6.47 -10.22 28.32
C PRO A 10 -5.72 -9.00 27.76
N PHE A 11 -4.48 -9.20 27.31
CA PHE A 11 -3.64 -8.18 26.67
C PHE A 11 -3.62 -8.27 25.15
N LEU A 12 -4.25 -9.29 24.56
CA LEU A 12 -4.29 -9.50 23.11
C LEU A 12 -5.69 -9.18 22.59
N GLY A 13 -5.81 -8.08 21.84
CA GLY A 13 -7.03 -7.72 21.14
C GLY A 13 -7.04 -8.27 19.71
N GLU A 14 -8.11 -8.94 19.33
CA GLU A 14 -8.36 -9.32 17.94
C GLU A 14 -9.16 -8.24 17.22
N MET A 15 -8.80 -7.96 15.97
CA MET A 15 -9.50 -6.97 15.17
C MET A 15 -9.43 -7.22 13.68
N VAL A 16 -10.50 -6.86 12.98
CA VAL A 16 -10.55 -6.92 11.51
C VAL A 16 -9.86 -5.69 10.94
N VAL A 17 -8.83 -5.93 10.13
CA VAL A 17 -8.10 -4.90 9.39
C VAL A 17 -8.40 -4.99 7.90
N MET A 18 -8.23 -3.88 7.20
CA MET A 18 -8.23 -3.81 5.74
C MET A 18 -6.92 -3.15 5.27
N PHE A 19 -6.47 -3.48 4.06
CA PHE A 19 -5.31 -2.82 3.47
C PHE A 19 -5.72 -1.53 2.77
N CYS A 20 -5.13 -0.41 3.20
CA CYS A 20 -5.41 0.88 2.59
C CYS A 20 -4.66 1.04 1.26
N GLN A 21 -5.40 1.28 0.18
CA GLN A 21 -4.82 1.52 -1.16
C GLN A 21 -4.36 2.96 -1.38
N ALA A 22 -4.73 3.89 -0.50
CA ALA A 22 -4.26 5.27 -0.51
C ALA A 22 -2.85 5.44 0.07
N TYR A 23 -2.28 4.35 0.58
CA TYR A 23 -0.93 4.31 1.09
C TYR A 23 -0.08 3.43 0.16
N PRO A 24 1.15 3.84 -0.17
CA PRO A 24 1.97 3.15 -1.16
C PRO A 24 2.49 1.79 -0.70
N VAL A 25 2.52 1.56 0.61
CA VAL A 25 2.85 0.26 1.22
C VAL A 25 1.60 -0.37 1.82
N ARG A 26 1.64 -1.71 2.01
CA ARG A 26 0.53 -2.49 2.59
C ARG A 26 0.31 -2.15 4.06
N LYS A 27 -0.33 -1.01 4.32
CA LYS A 27 -0.66 -0.54 5.66
C LYS A 27 -1.99 -1.16 6.11
N PRO A 28 -1.98 -2.01 7.16
CA PRO A 28 -3.23 -2.48 7.77
C PRO A 28 -3.91 -1.34 8.50
N VAL A 29 -5.20 -1.17 8.27
CA VAL A 29 -6.04 -0.16 8.93
C VAL A 29 -7.23 -0.86 9.59
N PRO A 30 -7.50 -0.57 10.88
CA PRO A 30 -8.69 -1.06 11.56
C PRO A 30 -9.97 -0.73 10.83
N LYS A 31 -10.79 -1.73 10.48
CA LYS A 31 -12.04 -1.51 9.74
C LYS A 31 -13.00 -0.57 10.48
N HIS A 32 -13.05 -0.65 11.80
CA HIS A 32 -13.96 0.14 12.63
C HIS A 32 -13.55 1.62 12.78
N LEU A 33 -12.30 1.98 12.44
CA LEU A 33 -11.82 3.37 12.47
C LEU A 33 -11.95 4.06 11.10
N ILE A 34 -12.40 3.33 10.07
CA ILE A 34 -12.57 3.85 8.72
C ILE A 34 -13.90 4.63 8.66
N THR A 35 -13.84 5.95 8.93
CA THR A 35 -14.97 6.89 8.77
C THR A 35 -15.11 7.41 7.33
N ALA A 36 -16.29 7.86 6.90
CA ALA A 36 -16.56 8.27 5.51
C ALA A 36 -15.61 9.35 4.94
N SER A 37 -14.94 10.13 5.79
CA SER A 37 -14.00 11.20 5.38
C SER A 37 -12.53 10.74 5.29
N ASN A 38 -12.23 9.45 5.45
CA ASN A 38 -10.85 8.98 5.39
C ASN A 38 -10.41 8.59 3.96
N PRO A 39 -9.13 8.74 3.61
CA PRO A 39 -8.61 8.44 2.27
C PRO A 39 -8.66 6.95 1.89
N CYS A 40 -8.79 6.04 2.86
CA CYS A 40 -8.87 4.59 2.65
C CYS A 40 -10.30 4.10 2.39
N ALA A 41 -11.33 4.92 2.67
CA ALA A 41 -12.74 4.57 2.49
C ALA A 41 -13.21 4.69 1.03
N GLY A 42 -12.54 5.54 0.24
CA GLY A 42 -12.91 5.83 -1.15
C GLY A 42 -11.73 5.77 -2.11
N LYS A 43 -11.98 6.05 -3.38
CA LYS A 43 -10.93 6.07 -4.44
C LYS A 43 -10.52 7.48 -4.87
N GLY A 44 -10.98 8.52 -4.17
CA GLY A 44 -10.72 9.92 -4.52
C GLY A 44 -9.24 10.31 -4.50
N TYR A 45 -8.43 9.66 -3.66
CA TYR A 45 -6.98 9.88 -3.59
C TYR A 45 -6.25 9.60 -4.90
N LYS A 46 -6.81 8.78 -5.81
CA LYS A 46 -6.20 8.48 -7.12
C LYS A 46 -6.08 9.72 -8.03
N GLY A 47 -6.97 10.70 -7.84
CA GLY A 47 -6.93 11.97 -8.56
C GLY A 47 -5.95 12.97 -7.96
N CYS A 48 -5.51 12.77 -6.71
CA CYS A 48 -4.66 13.71 -5.99
C CYS A 48 -3.26 13.79 -6.62
N PRO A 49 -2.77 14.98 -7.01
CA PRO A 49 -1.45 15.13 -7.61
C PRO A 49 -0.35 14.66 -6.65
N PHE A 50 -0.46 14.99 -5.35
CA PHE A 50 0.48 14.55 -4.34
C PHE A 50 0.60 13.02 -4.26
N PHE A 51 -0.53 12.30 -4.33
CA PHE A 51 -0.51 10.84 -4.36
C PHE A 51 0.19 10.31 -5.63
N LYS A 52 -0.05 10.93 -6.78
CA LYS A 52 0.62 10.55 -8.04
C LYS A 52 2.12 10.78 -7.97
N ASP A 53 2.57 11.89 -7.42
CA ASP A 53 4.00 12.23 -7.29
C ASP A 53 4.72 11.24 -6.36
N ILE A 54 4.10 10.94 -5.20
CA ILE A 54 4.60 9.93 -4.25
C ILE A 54 4.67 8.55 -4.93
N MET A 55 3.63 8.14 -5.64
CA MET A 55 3.60 6.84 -6.32
C MET A 55 4.61 6.77 -7.47
N ALA A 56 4.84 7.87 -8.19
CA ALA A 56 5.87 7.95 -9.23
C ALA A 56 7.28 7.80 -8.62
N GLY A 57 7.54 8.44 -7.47
CA GLY A 57 8.82 8.28 -6.76
C GLY A 57 9.03 6.88 -6.18
N LEU A 58 7.97 6.22 -5.73
CA LEU A 58 8.04 4.86 -5.17
C LEU A 58 8.05 3.76 -6.23
N GLY A 59 7.58 4.07 -7.45
CA GLY A 59 7.70 3.20 -8.63
C GLY A 59 9.14 2.90 -9.05
N GLY A 60 10.14 3.62 -8.51
CA GLY A 60 11.56 3.27 -8.64
C GLY A 60 12.04 2.17 -7.67
N ALA A 61 11.23 1.75 -6.70
CA ALA A 61 11.60 0.77 -5.67
C ALA A 61 10.90 -0.60 -5.79
N THR A 62 9.96 -0.77 -6.72
CA THR A 62 9.54 -2.10 -7.19
C THR A 62 10.30 -2.39 -8.47
N GLY A 63 11.26 -3.31 -8.42
CA GLY A 63 12.01 -3.81 -9.56
C GLY A 63 11.15 -4.51 -10.60
N VAL A 64 10.30 -3.76 -11.30
CA VAL A 64 9.78 -4.07 -12.62
C VAL A 64 9.82 -2.74 -13.35
N ASP A 65 10.92 -2.50 -14.04
CA ASP A 65 11.10 -1.36 -14.93
C ASP A 65 10.55 -1.79 -16.32
N PRO A 66 9.33 -1.41 -16.73
CA PRO A 66 8.88 -1.66 -18.10
C PRO A 66 9.63 -0.81 -19.15
N THR A 67 10.59 0.03 -18.74
CA THR A 67 11.40 0.88 -19.61
C THR A 67 12.68 0.21 -20.10
N LEU A 68 12.89 -1.09 -19.85
CA LEU A 68 13.86 -1.88 -20.63
C LEU A 68 13.28 -2.37 -21.97
N ALA A 69 12.52 -1.51 -22.65
CA ALA A 69 12.10 -1.69 -24.03
C ALA A 69 12.33 -0.39 -24.83
N SER A 70 13.54 0.20 -24.71
CA SER A 70 14.11 1.11 -25.72
C SER A 70 15.56 1.44 -25.36
N ARG A 71 16.46 0.47 -25.51
CA ARG A 71 17.88 0.73 -25.74
C ARG A 71 18.26 0.14 -27.09
N ASP A 72 17.92 0.84 -28.18
CA ASP A 72 18.68 0.68 -29.42
C ASP A 72 19.40 1.99 -29.77
N ARG A 73 20.69 1.95 -29.42
CA ARG A 73 21.84 2.61 -30.02
C ARG A 73 21.58 3.88 -30.83
N LYS A 74 21.90 5.01 -30.22
CA LYS A 74 22.68 6.05 -30.93
C LYS A 74 24.03 5.44 -31.30
N GLY A 75 24.20 5.07 -32.56
CA GLY A 75 25.50 4.98 -33.22
C GLY A 75 25.82 6.36 -33.81
N VAL A 76 26.90 6.95 -33.33
CA VAL A 76 27.39 8.30 -33.65
C VAL A 76 28.45 8.20 -34.76
N THR A 77 28.54 9.24 -35.60
CA THR A 77 29.65 9.59 -36.56
C THR A 77 29.85 8.66 -37.76
N SER A 78 30.17 9.13 -38.97
CA SER A 78 30.98 10.29 -39.39
C SER A 78 30.35 11.05 -40.57
#